data_AF-A0A0K2BLX0-F1
#
_entry.id   AF-A0A0K2BLX0-F1
#
_cell.length_a   1.000
_cell.length_b   1.000
_cell.length_c   1.000
_cell.angle_alpha   90.00
_cell.angle_beta   90.00
_cell.angle_gamma   90.00
#
_symmetry.space_group_name_H-M   'P 1'
#
loop_
_entity.id
_entity.type
_entity.pdbx_description
1 polymer ?
#
loop_
_entity_poly.entity_id
_entity_poly.type
_entity_poly.pdbx_seq_one_letter_code
_entity_poly.pdbx_strand_id
1 'polypeptide(L)'
;MNHTKEKLNKEKQRYKEIIKWFIVLLLFMIAIFSNYFFSVILRTILLFIITIIAGGVIMITEPGRLILAFLQDSRTEVRKVIWPSYQETLYTTLIVIVLTFIISIVIWIIDSLIINILTMITKLRF
;
A
#
# COMPACT_ATOMS: atom_id res chain seq x y z
N MET A 1 27.84 -34.63 -18.18
CA MET A 1 27.85 -33.47 -19.09
C MET A 1 26.63 -32.54 -18.93
N ASN A 2 25.49 -32.99 -18.38
CA ASN A 2 24.28 -32.16 -18.22
C ASN A 2 24.34 -31.17 -17.03
N HIS A 3 24.94 -31.56 -15.90
CA HIS A 3 25.06 -30.67 -14.73
C HIS A 3 25.89 -29.40 -14.98
N THR A 4 26.87 -29.45 -15.88
CA THR A 4 27.67 -28.27 -16.24
C THR A 4 26.84 -27.25 -17.04
N LYS A 5 25.90 -27.72 -17.87
CA LYS A 5 25.01 -26.86 -18.68
C LYS A 5 23.96 -26.16 -17.82
N GLU A 6 23.40 -26.85 -16.82
CA GLU A 6 22.46 -26.25 -15.86
C GLU A 6 23.13 -25.18 -15.00
N LYS A 7 24.36 -25.42 -14.52
CA LYS A 7 25.14 -24.43 -13.79
C LYS A 7 25.44 -23.19 -14.64
N LEU A 8 25.80 -23.38 -15.91
CA LEU A 8 26.05 -22.29 -16.86
C LEU A 8 24.79 -21.45 -17.12
N ASN A 9 23.62 -22.09 -17.17
CA ASN A 9 22.34 -21.41 -17.35
C ASN A 9 21.95 -20.62 -16.08
N LYS A 10 22.11 -21.21 -14.88
CA LYS A 10 21.90 -20.49 -13.61
C LYS A 10 22.81 -19.26 -13.45
N GLU A 11 24.09 -19.38 -13.81
CA GLU A 11 25.04 -18.25 -13.81
C GLU A 11 24.61 -17.13 -14.78
N LYS A 12 24.19 -17.50 -16.00
CA LYS A 12 23.66 -16.53 -16.99
C LYS A 12 22.38 -15.84 -16.51
N GLN A 13 21.47 -16.56 -15.86
CA GLN A 13 20.24 -15.98 -15.32
C GLN A 13 20.55 -15.02 -14.16
N ARG A 14 21.45 -15.42 -13.25
CA ARG A 14 21.91 -14.57 -12.15
C ARG A 14 22.57 -13.28 -12.64
N TYR A 15 23.40 -13.34 -13.70
CA TYR A 15 24.00 -12.15 -14.28
C TYR A 15 22.97 -11.19 -14.90
N LYS A 16 21.94 -11.74 -15.58
CA LYS A 16 20.81 -10.95 -16.09
C LYS A 16 20.01 -10.27 -14.98
N GLU A 17 19.79 -10.95 -13.85
CA GLU A 17 19.10 -10.37 -12.70
C GLU A 17 19.92 -9.25 -12.05
N ILE A 18 21.23 -9.47 -11.85
CA ILE A 18 22.13 -8.46 -11.29
C ILE A 18 22.14 -7.20 -12.15
N ILE A 19 22.17 -7.34 -13.49
CA ILE A 19 22.10 -6.18 -14.41
C ILE A 19 20.76 -5.44 -14.25
N LYS A 20 19.63 -6.15 -14.15
CA LYS A 20 18.31 -5.52 -13.94
C LYS A 20 18.27 -4.75 -12.63
N TRP A 21 18.77 -5.33 -11.54
CA TRP A 21 18.83 -4.67 -10.23
C TRP A 21 19.77 -3.45 -10.24
N PHE A 22 20.88 -3.52 -10.95
CA PHE A 22 21.79 -2.38 -11.10
C PHE A 22 21.14 -1.22 -11.87
N ILE A 23 20.34 -1.51 -12.90
CA ILE A 23 19.55 -0.52 -13.64
C ILE A 23 18.51 0.16 -12.72
N VAL A 24 17.85 -0.59 -11.85
CA VAL A 24 16.90 -0.03 -10.87
C VAL A 24 17.61 0.88 -9.88
N LEU A 25 18.79 0.47 -9.37
CA LEU A 25 19.61 1.28 -8.47
C LEU A 25 20.06 2.60 -9.13
N LEU A 26 20.49 2.53 -10.39
CA LEU A 26 20.89 3.70 -11.17
C LEU A 26 19.72 4.68 -11.37
N LEU A 27 18.53 4.16 -11.73
CA LEU A 27 17.30 4.95 -11.85
C LEU A 27 16.91 5.62 -10.52
N PHE A 28 17.09 4.93 -9.40
CA PHE A 28 16.83 5.47 -8.06
C PHE A 28 17.78 6.62 -7.71
N MET A 29 19.08 6.48 -8.02
CA MET A 29 20.06 7.55 -7.86
C MET A 29 19.73 8.78 -8.72
N ILE A 30 19.26 8.58 -9.95
CA ILE A 30 18.80 9.66 -10.85
C ILE A 30 17.56 10.38 -10.28
N ALA A 31 16.63 9.64 -9.67
CA ALA A 31 15.45 10.21 -9.03
C ALA A 31 15.82 11.12 -7.83
N ILE A 32 16.76 10.68 -7.00
CA ILE A 32 17.29 11.49 -5.88
C ILE A 32 17.98 12.75 -6.42
N PHE A 33 18.78 12.62 -7.47
CA PHE A 33 19.53 13.74 -8.05
C PHE A 33 18.62 14.79 -8.70
N SER A 34 17.50 14.37 -9.30
CA SER A 34 16.50 15.27 -9.89
C SER A 34 15.89 16.23 -8.85
N ASN A 35 15.82 15.82 -7.59
CA ASN A 35 15.29 16.64 -6.51
C ASN A 35 16.14 17.88 -6.20
N TYR A 36 17.40 17.92 -6.63
CA TYR A 36 18.29 19.04 -6.32
C TYR A 36 18.14 20.22 -7.30
N PHE A 37 17.77 19.97 -8.55
CA PHE A 37 17.96 20.95 -9.63
C PHE A 37 16.68 21.65 -10.16
N PHE A 38 15.47 21.08 -9.99
CA PHE A 38 14.27 21.53 -10.74
C PHE A 38 13.14 22.14 -9.90
N SER A 39 12.17 22.83 -10.54
CA SER A 39 10.94 23.37 -9.92
C SER A 39 9.91 22.28 -9.60
N VAL A 40 8.97 22.56 -8.69
CA VAL A 40 8.04 21.57 -8.07
C VAL A 40 7.28 20.72 -9.11
N ILE A 41 6.86 21.31 -10.23
CA ILE A 41 6.05 20.63 -11.27
C ILE A 41 6.86 19.59 -12.06
N LEU A 42 8.11 19.92 -12.44
CA LEU A 42 8.95 19.03 -13.25
C LEU A 42 9.46 17.84 -12.42
N ARG A 43 9.63 18.00 -11.10
CA ARG A 43 9.99 16.92 -10.17
C ARG A 43 8.93 15.83 -10.12
N THR A 44 7.66 16.20 -10.00
CA THR A 44 6.55 15.24 -9.83
C THR A 44 6.35 14.38 -11.07
N ILE A 45 6.43 14.96 -12.26
CA ILE A 45 6.24 14.22 -13.53
C ILE A 45 7.36 13.21 -13.74
N LEU A 46 8.62 13.58 -13.48
CA LEU A 46 9.76 12.69 -13.65
C LEU A 46 9.71 11.50 -12.66
N LEU A 47 9.28 11.75 -11.42
CA LEU A 47 9.15 10.72 -10.38
C LEU A 47 8.05 9.72 -10.72
N PHE A 48 6.93 10.20 -11.28
CA PHE A 48 5.87 9.33 -11.81
C PHE A 48 6.37 8.44 -12.96
N ILE A 49 7.10 9.01 -13.92
CA ILE A 49 7.65 8.26 -15.07
C ILE A 49 8.64 7.18 -14.59
N ILE A 50 9.53 7.52 -13.66
CA ILE A 50 10.51 6.56 -13.11
C ILE A 50 9.81 5.45 -12.32
N THR A 51 8.77 5.79 -11.53
CA THR A 51 8.00 4.81 -10.77
C THR A 51 7.27 3.82 -11.68
N ILE A 52 6.68 4.31 -12.79
CA ILE A 52 6.02 3.48 -13.80
C ILE A 52 7.03 2.54 -14.47
N ILE A 53 8.20 3.06 -14.86
CA ILE A 53 9.26 2.24 -15.50
C ILE A 53 9.80 1.19 -14.52
N ALA A 54 10.07 1.56 -13.27
CA ALA A 54 10.52 0.63 -12.24
C ALA A 54 9.48 -0.46 -11.97
N GLY A 55 8.19 -0.10 -11.88
CA GLY A 55 7.09 -1.04 -11.76
C GLY A 55 7.02 -2.02 -12.94
N GLY A 56 7.20 -1.52 -14.16
CA GLY A 56 7.26 -2.35 -15.37
C GLY A 56 8.43 -3.34 -15.37
N VAL A 57 9.63 -2.91 -14.94
CA VAL A 57 10.81 -3.79 -14.83
C VAL A 57 10.58 -4.89 -13.79
N ILE A 58 9.93 -4.58 -12.67
CA ILE A 58 9.61 -5.57 -11.63
C ILE A 58 8.65 -6.64 -12.17
N MET A 59 7.62 -6.26 -12.93
CA MET A 59 6.68 -7.21 -13.53
C MET A 59 7.33 -8.18 -14.54
N ILE A 60 8.38 -7.74 -15.24
CA ILE A 60 9.10 -8.53 -16.26
C ILE A 60 10.21 -9.42 -15.63
N THR A 61 10.43 -9.35 -14.32
CA THR A 61 11.46 -10.14 -13.63
C THR A 61 10.87 -11.41 -13.01
N GLU A 62 11.71 -12.43 -12.77
CA GLU A 62 11.33 -13.73 -12.16
C GLU A 62 10.36 -13.64 -10.97
N PRO A 63 10.56 -12.77 -9.95
CA PRO A 63 9.60 -12.62 -8.86
C PRO A 63 8.26 -12.03 -9.32
N GLY A 64 8.26 -11.15 -10.34
CA GLY A 64 7.04 -10.59 -10.93
C GLY A 64 6.19 -11.65 -11.65
N ARG A 65 6.84 -12.58 -12.36
CA ARG A 65 6.14 -13.69 -13.02
C ARG A 65 5.53 -14.67 -12.02
N LEU A 66 6.21 -14.93 -10.89
CA LEU A 66 5.65 -15.71 -9.79
C LEU A 66 4.40 -15.03 -9.21
N ILE A 67 4.47 -13.73 -8.92
CA ILE A 67 3.31 -12.95 -8.43
C ILE A 67 2.15 -13.00 -9.43
N LEU A 68 2.42 -12.88 -10.73
CA LEU A 68 1.39 -12.98 -11.77
C LEU A 68 0.73 -14.37 -11.82
N ALA A 69 1.50 -15.45 -11.64
CA ALA A 69 0.97 -16.80 -11.53
C ALA A 69 0.13 -16.96 -10.24
N PHE A 70 0.62 -16.49 -9.09
CA PHE A 70 -0.13 -16.46 -7.83
C PHE A 70 -1.43 -15.67 -7.94
N LEU A 71 -1.47 -14.57 -8.70
CA LEU A 71 -2.69 -13.81 -8.95
C LEU A 71 -3.71 -14.59 -9.80
N GLN A 72 -3.24 -15.38 -10.77
CA GLN A 72 -4.12 -16.25 -11.56
C GLN A 72 -4.70 -17.37 -10.70
N ASP A 73 -3.87 -18.00 -9.86
CA ASP A 73 -4.30 -19.05 -8.94
C ASP A 73 -5.26 -18.50 -7.87
N SER A 74 -4.96 -17.32 -7.31
CA SER A 74 -5.81 -16.65 -6.31
C SER A 74 -7.21 -16.33 -6.84
N ARG A 75 -7.37 -16.04 -8.14
CA ARG A 75 -8.71 -15.83 -8.76
C ARG A 75 -9.58 -17.08 -8.74
N THR A 76 -8.99 -18.27 -8.66
CA THR A 76 -9.74 -19.54 -8.56
C THR A 76 -10.20 -19.80 -7.12
N GLU A 77 -9.42 -19.38 -6.12
CA GLU A 77 -9.76 -19.51 -4.70
C GLU A 77 -10.73 -18.43 -4.22
N VAL A 78 -10.61 -17.19 -4.71
CA VAL A 78 -11.56 -16.10 -4.41
C VAL A 78 -12.99 -16.46 -4.85
N ARG A 79 -13.14 -17.29 -5.90
CA ARG A 79 -14.45 -17.80 -6.32
C ARG A 79 -15.05 -18.85 -5.38
N LYS A 80 -14.26 -19.43 -4.48
CA LYS A 80 -14.75 -20.31 -3.41
C LYS A 80 -15.13 -19.55 -2.14
N VAL A 81 -14.82 -18.26 -2.07
CA VAL A 81 -15.35 -17.39 -1.02
C VAL A 81 -16.83 -17.21 -1.32
N ILE A 82 -17.65 -18.01 -0.62
CA ILE A 82 -19.08 -17.76 -0.45
C ILE A 82 -19.24 -16.35 0.09
N TRP A 83 -19.47 -15.39 -0.81
CA TRP A 83 -19.74 -14.03 -0.40
C TRP A 83 -21.04 -14.04 0.40
N PRO A 84 -21.00 -13.62 1.68
CA PRO A 84 -22.14 -13.72 2.57
C PRO A 84 -23.32 -12.95 1.97
N SER A 85 -24.52 -13.50 2.17
CA SER A 85 -25.78 -12.90 1.71
C SER A 85 -25.88 -11.44 2.20
N TYR A 86 -26.27 -10.54 1.29
CA TYR A 86 -26.36 -9.10 1.55
C TYR A 86 -27.25 -8.76 2.76
N GLN A 87 -28.24 -9.60 3.05
CA GLN A 87 -29.17 -9.39 4.15
C GLN A 87 -28.46 -9.47 5.51
N GLU A 88 -27.61 -10.47 5.73
CA GLU A 88 -26.90 -10.68 7.00
C GLU A 88 -25.87 -9.58 7.26
N THR A 89 -25.20 -9.12 6.20
CA THR A 89 -24.19 -8.05 6.29
C THR A 89 -24.84 -6.72 6.69
N LEU A 90 -26.00 -6.40 6.13
CA LEU A 90 -26.71 -5.16 6.44
C LEU A 90 -27.16 -5.10 7.91
N TYR A 91 -27.70 -6.19 8.45
CA TYR A 91 -28.12 -6.22 9.86
C TYR A 91 -26.93 -5.92 10.79
N THR A 92 -25.78 -6.56 10.57
CA THR A 92 -24.58 -6.31 11.40
C THR A 92 -24.06 -4.88 11.24
N THR A 93 -24.02 -4.33 10.03
CA THR A 93 -23.59 -2.92 9.84
C THR A 93 -24.54 -1.93 10.48
N LEU A 94 -25.85 -2.16 10.42
CA LEU A 94 -26.85 -1.31 11.05
C LEU A 94 -26.73 -1.33 12.57
N ILE A 95 -26.52 -2.51 13.16
CA ILE A 95 -26.25 -2.65 14.60
C ILE A 95 -25.00 -1.86 15.00
N VAL A 96 -23.90 -1.97 14.22
CA VAL A 96 -22.66 -1.23 14.50
C VAL A 96 -22.85 0.28 14.37
N ILE A 97 -23.62 0.75 13.39
CA ILE A 97 -23.95 2.18 13.24
C ILE A 97 -24.71 2.70 14.45
N VAL A 98 -25.74 1.97 14.89
CA VAL A 98 -26.54 2.35 16.07
C VAL A 98 -25.65 2.37 17.32
N LEU A 99 -24.83 1.35 17.51
CA LEU A 99 -23.91 1.28 18.65
C LEU A 99 -22.90 2.43 18.65
N THR A 100 -22.28 2.71 17.51
CA THR A 100 -21.30 3.80 17.37
C THR A 100 -21.95 5.16 17.58
N PHE A 101 -23.19 5.35 17.13
CA PHE A 101 -23.95 6.57 17.37
C PHE A 101 -24.22 6.80 18.85
N ILE A 102 -24.59 5.75 19.60
CA ILE A 102 -24.79 5.82 21.05
C ILE A 102 -23.48 6.20 21.75
N ILE A 103 -22.37 5.53 21.42
CA ILE A 103 -21.06 5.84 22.00
C ILE A 103 -20.65 7.29 21.71
N SER A 104 -20.85 7.75 20.47
CA SER A 104 -20.57 9.14 20.09
C SER A 104 -21.36 10.14 20.91
N ILE A 105 -22.63 9.87 21.21
CA ILE A 105 -23.47 10.76 22.02
C ILE A 105 -23.01 10.79 23.48
N VAL A 106 -22.62 9.64 24.03
CA VAL A 106 -22.13 9.53 25.41
C VAL A 106 -20.84 10.33 25.57
N ILE A 107 -19.89 10.14 24.65
CA ILE A 107 -18.63 10.89 24.64
C ILE A 107 -18.91 12.39 24.54
N TRP A 108 -19.74 12.81 23.58
CA TRP A 108 -20.09 14.22 23.39
C TRP A 108 -20.69 14.89 24.66
N ILE A 109 -21.56 14.19 25.37
CA ILE A 109 -22.15 14.69 26.63
C ILE A 109 -21.06 14.87 27.69
N ILE A 110 -20.18 13.88 27.85
CA ILE A 110 -19.11 13.92 28.85
C ILE A 110 -18.13 15.06 28.54
N ASP A 111 -17.68 15.17 27.29
CA ASP A 111 -16.77 16.26 26.87
C ASP A 111 -17.41 17.63 27.09
N SER A 112 -18.68 17.80 26.72
CA SER A 112 -19.40 19.07 26.90
C SER A 112 -19.57 19.43 28.37
N LEU A 113 -19.88 18.45 29.22
CA LEU A 113 -20.03 18.64 30.65
C LEU A 113 -18.70 19.04 31.31
N ILE A 114 -17.60 18.37 30.96
CA ILE A 114 -16.26 18.68 31.46
C ILE A 114 -15.88 20.11 31.08
N ILE A 115 -16.04 20.50 29.81
CA ILE A 115 -15.72 21.86 29.35
C ILE A 115 -16.55 22.91 30.10
N ASN A 116 -17.84 22.66 30.29
CA ASN A 116 -18.71 23.60 31.01
C ASN A 116 -18.25 23.80 32.46
N ILE A 117 -17.90 22.72 33.16
CA ILE A 117 -17.39 22.77 34.54
C ILE A 117 -16.03 23.49 34.59
N LEU A 118 -15.10 23.13 33.71
CA LEU A 118 -13.77 23.78 33.62
C LEU A 118 -13.90 25.28 33.34
N THR A 119 -14.84 25.66 32.47
CA THR A 119 -15.09 27.06 32.14
C THR A 119 -15.66 27.82 33.34
N MET A 120 -16.57 27.21 34.12
CA MET A 120 -17.11 27.80 35.34
C MET A 120 -16.02 28.05 36.39
N ILE A 121 -15.16 27.06 36.63
CA ILE A 121 -14.04 27.20 37.58
C ILE A 121 -13.04 28.27 37.12
N THR A 122 -12.72 28.29 35.82
CA THR A 122 -11.78 29.27 35.26
C THR A 122 -12.34 30.70 35.33
N LYS A 123 -13.64 30.88 35.02
CA LYS A 123 -14.33 32.18 35.10
C LYS A 123 -14.51 32.70 36.52
N LEU A 124 -14.44 31.83 37.53
CA LEU A 124 -14.56 32.24 38.95
C LEU A 124 -13.21 32.66 39.53
N ARG A 125 -12.11 32.22 38.92
CA ARG A 125 -10.73 32.48 39.38
C ARG A 125 -10.12 33.76 38.79
N PHE A 126 -10.70 34.31 37.72
CA PHE A 126 -10.36 35.61 37.13
C PHE A 126 -11.54 36.58 37.31
#